data_AF-A0AAN7TU16-F1
#
_entry.id   AF-A0AAN7TU16-F1
#
_cell.length_a   1.000
_cell.length_b   1.000
_cell.length_c   1.000
_cell.angle_alpha   90.00
_cell.angle_beta   90.00
_cell.angle_gamma   90.00
#
_symmetry.space_group_name_H-M   'P 1'
#
loop_
_entity.id
_entity.type
_entity.pdbx_description
1 polymer ?
#
loop_
_entity_poly.entity_id
_entity_poly.type
_entity_poly.pdbx_seq_one_letter_code
_entity_poly.pdbx_strand_id
1 'polypeptide(L)'
;MSPRPESIKKVMDVLGDFNPSEDKIKKTLGIDEDEMRMINEEKNTVTSPAKDRIPINRKLTKKAQDTLGINLSKEKLMDVLGVDENTINCAASEESEHKENKIKLKRENSITTNKRSLQKALSKMGIDASSVKLSRTLGISKNELPNATNKESAFKSSSLHLLFFIAVGILLIALAFILKQKENILNFKNILHQQPQFNSNQHHHHHHFDN
;
A
#
# COMPACT_ATOMS: atom_id res chain seq x y z
N MET A 1 58.97 -10.52 20.74
CA MET A 1 57.70 -9.78 20.55
C MET A 1 57.97 -8.33 20.92
N SER A 2 58.07 -7.43 19.95
CA SER A 2 58.14 -5.99 20.23
C SER A 2 56.75 -5.52 20.73
N PRO A 3 56.67 -4.67 21.76
CA PRO A 3 55.40 -4.14 22.24
C PRO A 3 54.74 -3.31 21.14
N ARG A 4 53.43 -3.50 20.91
CA ARG A 4 52.66 -2.62 20.02
C ARG A 4 52.68 -1.19 20.59
N PRO A 5 52.78 -0.15 19.75
CA PRO A 5 52.73 1.23 20.22
C PRO A 5 51.39 1.49 20.95
N GLU A 6 51.46 2.14 22.12
CA GLU A 6 50.34 2.31 23.06
C GLU A 6 49.13 3.03 22.45
N SER A 7 49.36 3.82 21.40
CA SER A 7 48.33 4.53 20.63
C SER A 7 47.34 3.59 19.96
N ILE A 8 47.78 2.43 19.43
CA ILE A 8 46.91 1.47 18.73
C ILE A 8 46.00 0.71 19.69
N LYS A 9 46.47 0.43 20.91
CA LYS A 9 45.64 -0.22 21.93
C LYS A 9 44.45 0.69 22.31
N LYS A 10 44.70 2.00 22.42
CA LYS A 10 43.65 3.01 22.65
C LYS A 10 42.66 3.14 21.49
N VAL A 11 43.06 2.90 20.24
CA VAL A 11 42.15 2.86 19.07
C VAL A 11 41.08 1.79 19.25
N MET A 12 41.47 0.57 19.64
CA MET A 12 40.55 -0.55 19.81
C MET A 12 39.63 -0.34 21.02
N ASP A 13 40.16 0.19 22.12
CA ASP A 13 39.37 0.44 23.34
C ASP A 13 38.33 1.56 23.17
N VAL A 14 38.62 2.59 22.35
CA VAL A 14 37.74 3.76 22.17
C VAL A 14 36.78 3.62 20.98
N LEU A 15 37.20 3.00 19.87
CA LEU A 15 36.42 2.92 18.63
C LEU A 15 35.80 1.53 18.39
N GLY A 16 36.12 0.53 19.23
CA GLY A 16 35.65 -0.85 19.09
C GLY A 16 36.14 -1.53 17.80
N ASP A 17 35.55 -2.68 17.46
CA ASP A 17 35.86 -3.46 16.24
C ASP A 17 35.37 -2.80 14.93
N PHE A 18 34.96 -1.53 14.99
CA PHE A 18 34.44 -0.80 13.84
C PHE A 18 35.61 -0.15 13.11
N ASN A 19 35.88 -0.57 11.87
CA ASN A 19 36.94 -0.04 11.00
C ASN A 19 36.75 1.48 10.73
N PRO A 20 37.33 2.40 11.54
CA PRO A 20 36.99 3.81 11.47
C PRO A 20 37.79 4.49 10.36
N SER A 21 37.24 5.55 9.76
CA SER A 21 37.99 6.38 8.80
C SER A 21 39.17 7.07 9.47
N GLU A 22 40.23 7.33 8.71
CA GLU A 22 41.47 7.95 9.21
C GLU A 22 41.22 9.29 9.93
N ASP A 23 40.30 10.11 9.41
CA ASP A 23 39.90 11.37 10.04
C ASP A 23 39.29 11.19 11.44
N LYS A 24 38.55 10.09 11.63
CA LYS A 24 37.94 9.77 12.92
C LYS A 24 38.99 9.31 13.93
N ILE A 25 40.03 8.62 13.47
CA ILE A 25 41.17 8.20 14.28
C ILE A 25 41.97 9.43 14.73
N LYS A 26 42.34 10.31 13.78
CA LYS A 26 43.07 11.56 14.06
C LYS A 26 42.33 12.43 15.08
N LYS A 27 41.04 12.67 14.86
CA LYS A 27 40.22 13.54 15.71
C LYS A 27 39.98 12.98 17.12
N THR A 28 39.87 11.66 17.25
CA THR A 28 39.52 11.02 18.54
C THR A 28 40.75 10.82 19.42
N LEU A 29 41.92 10.59 18.82
CA LEU A 29 43.14 10.25 19.55
C LEU A 29 44.19 11.35 19.56
N GLY A 30 43.98 12.44 18.83
CA GLY A 30 44.92 13.57 18.78
C GLY A 30 46.27 13.19 18.21
N ILE A 31 46.29 12.24 17.26
CA ILE A 31 47.50 11.74 16.61
C ILE A 31 47.87 12.68 15.47
N ASP A 32 49.14 13.11 15.43
CA ASP A 32 49.67 13.98 14.38
C ASP A 32 49.87 13.24 13.05
N GLU A 33 49.90 14.01 11.95
CA GLU A 33 50.00 13.49 10.57
C GLU A 33 51.21 12.56 10.37
N ASP A 34 52.33 12.85 11.04
CA ASP A 34 53.59 12.10 10.96
C ASP A 34 53.53 10.77 11.73
N GLU A 35 52.85 10.73 12.88
CA GLU A 35 52.60 9.48 13.61
C GLU A 35 51.63 8.57 12.84
N MET A 36 50.64 9.15 12.15
CA MET A 36 49.76 8.40 11.24
C MET A 36 50.52 7.79 10.06
N ARG A 37 51.52 8.50 9.51
CA ARG A 37 52.40 7.96 8.46
C ARG A 37 53.25 6.81 8.99
N MET A 38 53.86 6.95 10.15
CA MET A 38 54.63 5.87 10.79
C MET A 38 53.77 4.64 11.06
N ILE A 39 52.52 4.82 11.53
CA ILE A 39 51.58 3.70 11.76
C ILE A 39 51.18 3.03 10.45
N ASN A 40 50.99 3.77 9.36
CA ASN A 40 50.66 3.19 8.06
C ASN A 40 51.85 2.46 7.43
N GLU A 41 53.07 2.97 7.61
CA GLU A 41 54.31 2.30 7.22
C GLU A 41 54.57 1.03 8.06
N GLU A 42 54.32 1.09 9.37
CA GLU A 42 54.41 -0.07 10.26
C GLU A 42 53.30 -1.10 9.95
N LYS A 43 52.07 -0.67 9.67
CA LYS A 43 51.00 -1.58 9.20
C LYS A 43 51.35 -2.24 7.87
N ASN A 44 51.99 -1.53 6.94
CA ASN A 44 52.43 -2.09 5.66
C ASN A 44 53.60 -3.07 5.81
N THR A 45 54.47 -2.88 6.80
CA THR A 45 55.59 -3.79 7.09
C THR A 45 55.20 -4.96 7.98
N VAL A 46 54.17 -4.81 8.83
CA VAL A 46 53.68 -5.84 9.78
C VAL A 46 52.45 -6.60 9.22
N THR A 47 51.88 -6.21 8.07
CA THR A 47 50.85 -7.02 7.40
C THR A 47 51.43 -8.25 6.68
N SER A 48 51.70 -9.25 7.53
CA SER A 48 51.56 -10.69 7.33
C SER A 48 52.73 -11.47 6.66
N PRO A 49 53.20 -12.56 7.28
CA PRO A 49 53.87 -13.67 6.59
C PRO A 49 52.90 -14.52 5.73
N ALA A 50 51.74 -13.97 5.32
CA ALA A 50 50.66 -14.69 4.62
C ALA A 50 50.30 -14.09 3.25
N LYS A 51 51.21 -13.31 2.65
CA LYS A 51 51.06 -12.82 1.28
C LYS A 51 52.30 -13.07 0.44
N ASP A 52 52.74 -14.32 0.38
CA ASP A 52 53.30 -14.84 -0.88
C ASP A 52 52.14 -15.15 -1.85
N ARG A 53 51.29 -14.15 -2.07
CA ARG A 53 50.17 -14.24 -3.00
C ARG A 53 50.75 -13.97 -4.37
N ILE A 54 50.92 -15.04 -5.15
CA ILE A 54 51.11 -14.96 -6.59
C ILE A 54 50.15 -13.88 -7.13
N PRO A 55 50.61 -12.93 -7.95
CA PRO A 55 49.73 -11.94 -8.56
C PRO A 55 48.70 -12.66 -9.45
N ILE A 56 47.53 -12.93 -8.88
CA ILE A 56 46.45 -13.63 -9.56
C ILE A 56 45.77 -12.65 -10.52
N ASN A 57 45.87 -12.93 -11.82
CA ASN A 57 45.03 -12.28 -12.81
C ASN A 57 43.58 -12.74 -12.64
N ARG A 58 42.78 -11.93 -11.95
CA ARG A 58 41.36 -12.20 -11.60
C ARG A 58 40.51 -12.66 -12.79
N LYS A 59 40.79 -12.15 -14.01
CA LYS A 59 40.02 -12.52 -15.22
C LYS A 59 40.34 -13.94 -15.68
N LEU A 60 41.62 -14.33 -15.66
CA LEU A 60 42.05 -15.67 -16.08
C LEU A 60 41.62 -16.73 -15.08
N THR A 61 41.72 -16.43 -13.78
CA THR A 61 41.27 -17.37 -12.74
C THR A 61 39.76 -17.54 -12.71
N LYS A 62 38.99 -16.48 -12.98
CA LYS A 62 37.54 -16.60 -13.09
C LYS A 62 37.15 -17.47 -14.29
N LYS A 63 37.76 -17.27 -15.46
CA LYS A 63 37.51 -18.12 -16.64
C LYS A 63 37.90 -19.58 -16.40
N ALA A 64 39.02 -19.83 -15.73
CA ALA A 64 39.45 -21.18 -15.36
C ALA A 64 38.47 -21.84 -14.39
N GLN A 65 38.00 -21.11 -13.38
CA GLN A 65 36.96 -21.56 -12.46
C GLN A 65 35.66 -21.89 -13.19
N ASP A 66 35.20 -21.00 -14.07
CA ASP A 66 33.98 -21.19 -14.86
C ASP A 66 34.12 -22.43 -15.77
N THR A 67 35.30 -22.67 -16.35
CA THR A 67 35.58 -23.82 -17.23
C THR A 67 35.66 -25.14 -16.47
N LEU A 68 36.17 -25.11 -15.24
CA LEU A 68 36.26 -26.27 -14.35
C LEU A 68 34.96 -26.50 -13.57
N GLY A 69 33.96 -25.62 -13.70
CA GLY A 69 32.70 -25.68 -12.95
C GLY A 69 32.85 -25.40 -11.46
N ILE A 70 33.99 -24.85 -11.03
CA ILE A 70 34.28 -24.62 -9.60
C ILE A 70 33.68 -23.30 -9.16
N ASN A 71 32.66 -23.35 -8.31
CA ASN A 71 32.08 -22.17 -7.70
C ASN A 71 32.54 -22.01 -6.24
N LEU A 72 33.70 -21.37 -6.06
CA LEU A 72 34.28 -21.05 -4.75
C LEU A 72 33.35 -20.23 -3.85
N SER A 73 32.44 -19.44 -4.42
CA SER A 73 31.48 -18.68 -3.60
C SER A 73 30.41 -19.58 -3.01
N LYS A 74 29.98 -20.61 -3.75
CA LYS A 74 29.02 -21.61 -3.30
C LYS A 74 29.63 -22.51 -2.22
N GLU A 75 30.84 -22.99 -2.46
CA GLU A 75 31.59 -23.82 -1.50
C GLU A 75 31.82 -23.08 -0.17
N LYS A 76 32.22 -21.80 -0.23
CA LYS A 76 32.32 -20.95 0.98
C LYS A 76 30.99 -20.77 1.70
N LEU A 77 29.89 -20.67 0.98
CA LEU A 77 28.57 -20.59 1.59
C LEU A 77 28.20 -21.90 2.30
N MET A 78 28.54 -23.05 1.71
CA MET A 78 28.37 -24.36 2.36
C MET A 78 29.17 -24.43 3.66
N ASP A 79 30.44 -24.02 3.63
CA ASP A 79 31.31 -24.04 4.82
C ASP A 79 30.86 -23.08 5.92
N VAL A 80 30.46 -21.85 5.55
CA VAL A 80 30.07 -20.82 6.52
C VAL A 80 28.71 -21.11 7.14
N LEU A 81 27.76 -21.61 6.34
CA LEU A 81 26.39 -21.87 6.78
C LEU A 81 26.20 -23.31 7.28
N GLY A 82 27.17 -24.21 7.05
CA GLY A 82 27.10 -25.62 7.43
C GLY A 82 25.99 -26.39 6.70
N VAL A 83 25.64 -25.98 5.48
CA VAL A 83 24.54 -26.56 4.70
C VAL A 83 25.06 -27.33 3.50
N ASP A 84 24.29 -28.32 3.06
CA ASP A 84 24.62 -29.11 1.90
C ASP A 84 24.33 -28.37 0.58
N GLU A 85 24.89 -28.91 -0.50
CA GLU A 85 24.77 -28.31 -1.83
C GLU A 85 23.31 -28.19 -2.30
N ASN A 86 22.46 -29.15 -1.94
CA ASN A 86 21.06 -29.15 -2.35
C ASN A 86 20.30 -28.01 -1.67
N THR A 87 20.54 -27.76 -0.39
CA THR A 87 19.91 -26.64 0.32
C THR A 87 20.26 -25.30 -0.33
N ILE A 88 21.51 -25.10 -0.76
CA ILE A 88 21.91 -23.88 -1.46
C ILE A 88 21.25 -23.79 -2.84
N ASN A 89 21.15 -24.89 -3.58
CA ASN A 89 20.50 -24.92 -4.88
C ASN A 89 19.00 -24.58 -4.77
N CYS A 90 18.31 -25.15 -3.77
CA CYS A 90 16.91 -24.85 -3.49
C CYS A 90 16.73 -23.36 -3.16
N ALA A 91 17.55 -22.82 -2.25
CA ALA A 91 17.49 -21.40 -1.89
C ALA A 91 17.77 -20.48 -3.09
N ALA A 92 18.74 -20.82 -3.95
CA ALA A 92 19.02 -20.07 -5.17
C ALA A 92 17.86 -20.12 -6.17
N SER A 93 17.18 -21.26 -6.28
CA SER A 93 15.99 -21.41 -7.12
C SER A 93 14.83 -20.57 -6.60
N GLU A 94 14.57 -20.61 -5.29
CA GLU A 94 13.53 -19.79 -4.63
C GLU A 94 13.80 -18.29 -4.78
N GLU A 95 15.06 -17.85 -4.63
CA GLU A 95 15.44 -16.46 -4.84
C GLU A 95 15.20 -16.03 -6.29
N SER A 96 15.54 -16.89 -7.26
CA SER A 96 15.32 -16.63 -8.68
C SER A 96 13.84 -16.47 -8.99
N GLU A 97 12.99 -17.37 -8.48
CA GLU A 97 11.54 -17.30 -8.65
C GLU A 97 10.97 -16.02 -8.01
N HIS A 98 11.39 -15.70 -6.78
CA HIS A 98 10.96 -14.50 -6.09
C HIS A 98 11.36 -13.23 -6.85
N LYS A 99 12.56 -13.20 -7.43
CA LYS A 99 13.03 -12.08 -8.26
C LYS A 99 12.20 -11.93 -9.53
N GLU A 100 11.86 -13.04 -10.20
CA GLU A 100 11.00 -13.03 -11.38
C GLU A 100 9.60 -12.51 -11.04
N ASN A 101 9.00 -13.01 -9.96
CA ASN A 101 7.69 -12.56 -9.46
C ASN A 101 7.68 -11.06 -9.16
N LYS A 102 8.75 -10.54 -8.54
CA LYS A 102 8.90 -9.11 -8.27
C LYS A 102 9.00 -8.28 -9.56
N ILE A 103 9.67 -8.79 -10.59
CA ILE A 103 9.75 -8.14 -11.91
C ILE A 103 8.38 -8.13 -12.59
N LYS A 104 7.67 -9.26 -12.58
CA LYS A 104 6.33 -9.39 -13.15
C LYS A 104 5.35 -8.40 -12.51
N LEU A 105 5.33 -8.34 -11.18
CA LEU A 105 4.48 -7.41 -10.43
C LEU A 105 4.81 -5.94 -10.73
N LYS A 106 6.10 -5.59 -10.85
CA LYS A 106 6.52 -4.24 -11.29
C LYS A 106 6.02 -3.91 -12.70
N ARG A 107 6.09 -4.85 -13.64
CA ARG A 107 5.59 -4.66 -15.01
C ARG A 107 4.08 -4.47 -15.03
N GLU A 108 3.33 -5.30 -14.31
CA GLU A 108 1.87 -5.20 -14.20
C GLU A 108 1.44 -3.86 -13.57
N ASN A 109 2.11 -3.43 -12.50
CA ASN A 109 1.85 -2.13 -11.88
C ASN A 109 2.14 -0.96 -12.83
N SER A 110 3.21 -1.04 -13.62
CA SER A 110 3.51 -0.05 -14.66
C SER A 110 2.41 -0.01 -15.74
N ILE A 111 1.94 -1.18 -16.20
CA ILE A 111 0.86 -1.27 -17.19
C ILE A 111 -0.44 -0.67 -16.65
N THR A 112 -0.83 -1.00 -15.41
CA THR A 112 -2.10 -0.52 -14.82
C THR A 112 -2.06 0.99 -14.56
N THR A 113 -0.95 1.51 -14.04
CA THR A 113 -0.77 2.96 -13.81
C THR A 113 -0.73 3.74 -15.12
N ASN A 114 -0.04 3.23 -16.15
CA ASN A 114 -0.02 3.83 -17.48
C ASN A 114 -1.40 3.79 -18.13
N LYS A 115 -2.13 2.67 -18.04
CA LYS A 115 -3.51 2.55 -18.54
C LYS A 115 -4.43 3.59 -17.90
N ARG A 116 -4.36 3.75 -16.57
CA ARG A 116 -5.17 4.75 -15.84
C ARG A 116 -4.80 6.18 -16.23
N SER A 117 -3.51 6.46 -16.39
CA SER A 117 -3.02 7.79 -16.78
C SER A 117 -3.43 8.14 -18.21
N LEU A 118 -3.32 7.18 -19.14
CA LEU A 118 -3.76 7.32 -20.52
C LEU A 118 -5.27 7.51 -20.60
N GLN A 119 -6.06 6.76 -19.84
CA GLN A 119 -7.51 6.96 -19.76
C GLN A 119 -7.86 8.36 -19.29
N LYS A 120 -7.23 8.86 -18.23
CA LYS A 120 -7.42 10.25 -17.75
C LYS A 120 -7.05 11.29 -18.81
N ALA A 121 -5.94 11.08 -19.53
CA ALA A 121 -5.50 11.99 -20.59
C ALA A 121 -6.49 12.01 -21.75
N LEU A 122 -6.92 10.83 -22.22
CA LEU A 122 -7.93 10.71 -23.28
C LEU A 122 -9.26 11.37 -22.90
N SER A 123 -9.73 11.15 -21.66
CA SER A 123 -10.93 11.82 -21.15
C SER A 123 -10.79 13.35 -21.13
N LYS A 124 -9.63 13.89 -20.71
CA LYS A 124 -9.38 15.34 -20.74
C LYS A 124 -9.35 15.91 -22.17
N MET A 125 -8.93 15.12 -23.15
CA MET A 125 -8.93 15.52 -24.56
C MET A 125 -10.31 15.35 -25.23
N GLY A 126 -11.33 14.89 -24.50
CA GLY A 126 -12.65 14.60 -25.06
C GLY A 126 -12.67 13.37 -25.97
N ILE A 127 -11.61 12.55 -25.94
CA ILE A 127 -11.48 11.36 -26.78
C ILE A 127 -11.93 10.14 -25.98
N ASP A 128 -12.96 9.44 -26.47
CA ASP A 128 -13.35 8.15 -25.90
C ASP A 128 -12.32 7.07 -26.24
N ALA A 129 -11.88 6.29 -25.25
CA ALA A 129 -10.97 5.17 -25.47
C ALA A 129 -11.58 4.10 -26.39
N SER A 130 -12.92 4.00 -26.43
CA SER A 130 -13.63 3.12 -27.36
C SER A 130 -13.48 3.58 -28.81
N SER A 131 -13.55 4.89 -29.06
CA SER A 131 -13.40 5.47 -30.41
C SER A 131 -11.96 5.37 -30.91
N VAL A 132 -10.96 5.47 -30.04
CA VAL A 132 -9.54 5.25 -30.40
C VAL A 132 -9.26 3.80 -30.81
N LYS A 133 -9.86 2.84 -30.10
CA LYS A 133 -9.74 1.43 -30.48
C LYS A 133 -10.41 1.18 -31.83
N LEU A 134 -11.64 1.68 -32.01
CA LEU A 134 -12.40 1.56 -33.26
C LEU A 134 -11.69 2.21 -34.45
N SER A 135 -11.16 3.43 -34.30
CA SER A 135 -10.39 4.11 -35.35
C SER A 135 -9.15 3.31 -35.76
N ARG A 136 -8.46 2.70 -34.78
CA ARG A 136 -7.25 1.91 -35.03
C ARG A 136 -7.56 0.56 -35.68
N THR A 137 -8.65 -0.09 -35.29
CA THR A 137 -9.05 -1.40 -35.85
C THR A 137 -9.70 -1.28 -37.23
N LEU A 138 -10.47 -0.21 -37.46
CA LEU A 138 -11.22 -0.02 -38.71
C LEU A 138 -10.47 0.88 -39.72
N GLY A 139 -9.38 1.53 -39.31
CA GLY A 139 -8.60 2.44 -40.17
C GLY A 139 -9.30 3.77 -40.46
N ILE A 140 -10.38 4.08 -39.75
CA ILE A 140 -11.24 5.24 -39.98
C ILE A 140 -10.67 6.46 -39.24
N SER A 141 -10.67 7.62 -39.89
CA SER A 141 -10.23 8.89 -39.30
C SER A 141 -11.03 9.24 -38.05
N LYS A 142 -10.37 9.77 -37.01
CA LYS A 142 -11.04 10.17 -35.75
C LYS A 142 -12.18 11.16 -35.95
N ASN A 143 -12.16 11.93 -37.04
CA ASN A 143 -13.17 12.92 -37.36
C ASN A 143 -14.45 12.32 -37.97
N GLU A 144 -14.39 11.06 -38.41
CA GLU A 144 -15.51 10.34 -39.04
C GLU A 144 -16.25 9.44 -38.05
N LEU A 145 -15.70 9.21 -36.85
CA LEU A 145 -16.43 8.52 -35.80
C LEU A 145 -17.47 9.46 -35.17
N PRO A 146 -18.71 8.98 -34.93
CA PRO A 146 -19.71 9.77 -34.21
C PRO A 146 -19.15 10.09 -32.83
N ASN A 147 -18.81 11.37 -32.61
CA ASN A 147 -18.37 11.87 -31.32
C ASN A 147 -19.47 11.53 -30.30
N ALA A 148 -19.15 10.65 -29.35
CA ALA A 148 -20.01 10.32 -28.23
C ALA A 148 -20.11 11.48 -27.20
N THR A 149 -20.01 12.73 -27.67
CA THR A 149 -20.10 13.95 -26.86
C THR A 149 -21.48 14.18 -26.26
N ASN A 150 -22.47 13.32 -26.54
CA ASN A 150 -23.83 13.41 -26.00
C ASN A 150 -24.12 12.42 -24.85
N LYS A 151 -23.12 11.97 -24.09
CA LYS A 151 -23.34 11.12 -22.90
C LYS A 151 -23.36 11.85 -21.56
N GLU A 152 -23.25 13.18 -21.52
CA GLU A 152 -23.40 13.94 -20.26
C GLU A 152 -24.87 14.12 -19.82
N SER A 153 -25.85 13.87 -20.69
CA SER A 153 -27.28 14.01 -20.36
C SER A 153 -27.93 12.73 -19.83
N ALA A 154 -27.39 11.55 -20.12
CA ALA A 154 -28.05 10.27 -19.80
C ALA A 154 -27.89 9.83 -18.33
N PHE A 155 -26.82 10.24 -17.64
CA PHE A 155 -26.59 9.82 -16.25
C PHE A 155 -27.28 10.75 -15.23
N LYS A 156 -27.49 12.03 -15.59
CA LYS A 156 -28.24 12.97 -14.73
C LYS A 156 -29.73 12.69 -14.73
N SER A 157 -30.31 12.29 -15.87
CA SER A 157 -31.76 12.04 -15.98
C SER A 157 -32.24 10.89 -15.10
N SER A 158 -31.51 9.76 -15.05
CA SER A 158 -31.92 8.60 -14.24
C SER A 158 -31.94 8.90 -12.74
N SER A 159 -30.96 9.65 -12.23
CA SER A 159 -30.92 10.07 -10.83
C SER A 159 -32.03 11.06 -10.46
N LEU A 160 -32.39 11.97 -11.38
CA LEU A 160 -33.48 12.93 -11.20
C LEU A 160 -34.85 12.24 -11.20
N HIS A 161 -35.06 11.25 -12.07
CA HIS A 161 -36.29 10.46 -12.06
C HIS A 161 -36.45 9.67 -10.76
N LEU A 162 -35.37 9.08 -10.24
CA LEU A 162 -35.41 8.36 -8.96
C LEU A 162 -35.75 9.30 -7.78
N LEU A 163 -35.13 10.49 -7.72
CA LEU A 163 -35.46 11.52 -6.74
C LEU A 163 -36.91 12.01 -6.86
N PHE A 164 -37.42 12.16 -8.09
CA PHE A 164 -38.81 12.54 -8.34
C PHE A 164 -39.79 11.48 -7.81
N PHE A 165 -39.56 10.19 -8.07
CA PHE A 165 -40.41 9.12 -7.55
C PHE A 165 -40.35 9.00 -6.02
N ILE A 166 -39.17 9.21 -5.41
CA ILE A 166 -39.04 9.25 -3.94
C ILE A 166 -39.84 10.43 -3.37
N ALA A 167 -39.72 11.62 -3.95
CA ALA A 167 -40.44 12.81 -3.50
C ALA A 167 -41.97 12.63 -3.61
N VAL A 168 -42.46 12.07 -4.73
CA VAL A 168 -43.88 11.76 -4.92
C VAL A 168 -44.34 10.69 -3.91
N GLY A 169 -43.52 9.67 -3.64
CA GLY A 169 -43.82 8.64 -2.64
C GLY A 169 -43.99 9.22 -1.24
N ILE A 170 -43.07 10.10 -0.80
CA ILE A 170 -43.17 10.78 0.50
C ILE A 170 -44.43 11.64 0.57
N LEU A 171 -44.76 12.36 -0.50
CA LEU A 171 -45.96 13.21 -0.56
C LEU A 171 -47.24 12.38 -0.42
N LEU A 172 -47.33 11.22 -1.08
CA LEU A 172 -48.49 10.33 -0.98
C LEU A 172 -48.64 9.74 0.42
N ILE A 173 -47.53 9.36 1.07
CA ILE A 173 -47.54 8.86 2.46
C ILE A 173 -48.02 9.95 3.42
N ALA A 174 -47.54 11.19 3.24
CA ALA A 174 -47.97 12.33 4.05
C ALA A 174 -49.47 12.63 3.87
N LEU A 175 -49.97 12.59 2.63
CA LEU A 175 -51.40 12.75 2.32
C LEU A 175 -52.25 11.65 2.95
N ALA A 176 -51.83 10.38 2.84
CA ALA A 176 -52.51 9.26 3.47
C ALA A 176 -52.54 9.40 5.00
N PHE A 177 -51.45 9.89 5.61
CA PHE A 177 -51.38 10.15 7.04
C PHE A 177 -52.35 11.26 7.46
N ILE A 178 -52.42 12.37 6.71
CA ILE A 178 -53.36 13.47 6.98
C ILE A 178 -54.81 12.99 6.84
N LEU A 179 -55.12 12.20 5.81
CA LEU A 179 -56.47 11.63 5.63
C LEU A 179 -56.83 10.68 6.78
N LYS A 180 -55.90 9.82 7.21
CA LYS A 180 -56.10 8.93 8.36
C LYS A 180 -56.30 9.72 9.67
N GLN A 181 -55.56 10.81 9.87
CA GLN A 181 -55.77 11.70 11.01
C GLN A 181 -57.15 12.37 10.94
N LYS A 182 -57.58 12.81 9.75
CA LYS A 182 -58.90 13.41 9.55
C LYS A 182 -60.03 12.42 9.82
N GLU A 183 -59.91 11.17 9.38
CA GLU A 183 -60.86 10.10 9.71
C GLU A 183 -60.88 9.80 11.22
N ASN A 184 -59.71 9.74 11.87
CA ASN A 184 -59.63 9.59 13.31
C ASN A 184 -60.30 10.75 14.06
N ILE A 185 -60.11 11.99 13.60
CA ILE A 185 -60.77 13.17 14.18
C ILE A 185 -62.29 13.12 13.94
N LEU A 186 -62.74 12.68 12.76
CA LEU A 186 -64.17 12.54 12.44
C LEU A 186 -64.82 11.46 13.32
N ASN A 187 -64.13 10.32 13.50
CA ASN A 187 -64.55 9.25 14.40
C ASN A 187 -64.59 9.73 15.86
N PHE A 188 -63.59 10.51 16.30
CA PHE A 188 -63.60 11.09 17.64
C PHE A 188 -64.76 12.07 17.84
N LYS A 189 -65.08 12.89 16.83
CA LYS A 189 -66.21 13.82 16.88
C LYS A 189 -67.56 13.09 16.91
N ASN A 190 -67.68 11.98 16.18
CA ASN A 190 -68.87 11.12 16.24
C ASN A 190 -69.03 10.43 17.61
N ILE A 191 -67.92 9.98 18.22
CA ILE A 191 -67.92 9.41 19.58
C ILE A 191 -68.26 10.48 20.63
N LEU A 192 -67.72 11.70 20.49
CA LEU A 192 -68.02 12.81 21.41
C LEU A 192 -69.50 13.25 21.32
N HIS A 193 -70.11 13.16 20.14
CA HIS A 193 -71.55 13.44 19.98
C HIS A 193 -72.46 12.34 20.54
N GLN A 194 -71.92 11.15 20.83
CA GLN A 194 -72.63 10.04 21.47
C GLN A 194 -72.54 10.04 23.00
N GLN A 195 -71.96 11.06 23.66
CA GLN A 195 -72.12 11.18 25.11
C GLN A 195 -73.60 11.49 25.45
N PRO A 196 -74.32 10.59 26.14
CA PRO A 196 -75.70 10.82 26.52
C PRO A 196 -75.76 11.86 27.64
N GLN A 197 -76.72 12.78 27.53
CA GLN A 197 -77.17 13.68 28.58
C GLN A 197 -77.49 12.90 29.87
N PHE A 198 -76.57 12.87 30.82
CA PHE A 198 -76.82 12.44 32.20
C PHE A 198 -76.82 13.67 33.12
N ASN A 199 -77.97 14.35 33.22
CA ASN A 199 -78.60 14.67 34.51
C ASN A 199 -79.94 15.42 34.31
N SER A 200 -81.05 14.86 34.80
CA SER A 200 -81.75 15.44 35.95
C SER A 200 -83.03 14.68 36.35
N ASN A 201 -83.00 14.20 37.60
CA ASN A 201 -84.05 14.28 38.61
C ASN A 201 -85.27 13.34 38.65
N GLN A 202 -85.51 12.93 39.92
CA GLN A 202 -86.69 12.33 40.57
C GLN A 202 -86.83 10.79 40.44
N HIS A 203 -87.03 10.00 41.50
CA HIS A 203 -87.56 10.27 42.85
C HIS A 203 -87.13 9.19 43.86
N HIS A 204 -86.97 9.62 45.13
CA HIS A 204 -87.26 8.91 46.38
C HIS A 204 -87.03 7.38 46.51
N HIS A 205 -86.21 6.97 47.49
CA HIS A 205 -86.75 6.73 48.84
C HIS A 205 -85.65 6.75 49.90
N HIS A 206 -85.88 7.59 50.91
CA HIS A 206 -85.09 7.72 52.12
C HIS A 206 -85.31 6.51 53.02
N HIS A 207 -84.23 6.05 53.65
CA HIS A 207 -84.18 5.04 54.71
C HIS A 207 -85.17 5.33 55.84
N HIS A 208 -85.95 4.33 56.21
CA HIS A 208 -86.40 4.13 57.59
C HIS A 208 -85.48 3.06 58.19
N PHE A 209 -84.66 3.45 59.17
CA PHE A 209 -84.18 2.54 60.19
C PHE A 209 -85.23 2.56 61.29
N ASP A 210 -85.64 1.39 61.77
CA ASP A 210 -86.06 1.17 63.14
C ASP A 210 -85.60 -0.23 63.55
N ASN A 211 -85.24 -0.33 64.83
CA ASN A 211 -84.93 -1.57 65.54
C ASN A 211 -86.07 -2.59 65.45
#